data_AF-A0A4Z0ELW1-F1
#
_entry.id   AF-A0A4Z0ELW1-F1
#
_cell.length_a   1.000
_cell.length_b   1.000
_cell.length_c   1.000
_cell.angle_alpha   90.00
_cell.angle_beta   90.00
_cell.angle_gamma   90.00
#
_symmetry.space_group_name_H-M   'P 1'
#
loop_
_entity.id
_entity.type
_entity.pdbx_description
1 polymer ?
#
loop_
_entity_poly.entity_id
_entity_poly.type
_entity_poly.pdbx_seq_one_letter_code
_entity_poly.pdbx_strand_id
1 'polypeptide(L)'
;MKLPPFPPHQKAKVLRPAILSIRFTGEDTPDSAYQKSAMLYRTVLGTEPKVGRTDNYQYYAFQVGSNAEPKKRDIELRLELRATDDTPLKNRTVIYWEIWPAKNPDATKQIKEDLSKLGYTRVLEDASLAAEGSFVVGDSSNYFFGGSPNVNFPPHFVEEREGFFATASPIAGLLLGLAVGPLVLGALGLLRGSRR
;
A
#
# COMPACT_ATOMS: atom_id res chain seq x y z
N MET A 1 -19.21 -34.61 -21.98
CA MET A 1 -19.11 -34.11 -20.60
C MET A 1 -19.41 -32.63 -20.61
N LYS A 2 -20.40 -32.16 -19.83
CA LYS A 2 -20.62 -30.73 -19.62
C LYS A 2 -19.71 -30.29 -18.47
N LEU A 3 -18.94 -29.23 -18.67
CA LEU A 3 -18.19 -28.60 -17.58
C LEU A 3 -19.20 -28.15 -16.51
N PRO A 4 -18.86 -28.27 -15.21
CA PRO A 4 -19.71 -27.76 -14.16
C PRO A 4 -19.93 -26.25 -14.38
N PRO A 5 -21.13 -25.72 -14.06
CA PRO A 5 -21.37 -24.29 -14.12
C PRO A 5 -20.36 -23.57 -13.22
N PHE A 6 -19.86 -22.41 -13.68
CA PHE A 6 -19.05 -21.53 -12.85
C PHE A 6 -19.74 -21.32 -11.50
N PRO A 7 -19.02 -21.40 -10.36
CA PRO A 7 -19.63 -21.16 -9.07
C PRO A 7 -20.28 -19.78 -9.04
N PRO A 8 -21.41 -19.61 -8.32
CA PRO A 8 -22.14 -18.35 -8.25
C PRO A 8 -21.17 -17.24 -7.83
N HIS A 9 -21.18 -16.14 -8.59
CA HIS A 9 -20.27 -14.99 -8.49
C HIS A 9 -19.59 -14.88 -7.12
N GLN A 10 -18.35 -15.35 -7.04
CA GLN A 10 -17.62 -15.32 -5.78
C GLN A 10 -17.48 -13.86 -5.32
N LYS A 11 -18.03 -13.55 -4.14
CA LYS A 11 -18.06 -12.20 -3.58
C LYS A 11 -16.63 -11.62 -3.52
N ALA A 12 -16.48 -10.36 -3.90
CA ALA A 12 -15.21 -9.65 -3.78
C ALA A 12 -14.73 -9.64 -2.33
N LYS A 13 -13.42 -9.82 -2.13
CA LYS A 13 -12.81 -9.77 -0.80
C LYS A 13 -11.44 -9.12 -0.84
N VAL A 14 -11.10 -8.48 0.28
CA VAL A 14 -9.73 -8.05 0.59
C VAL A 14 -8.97 -9.26 1.12
N LEU A 15 -7.81 -9.55 0.54
CA LEU A 15 -6.97 -10.68 0.96
C LEU A 15 -5.97 -10.28 2.03
N ARG A 16 -5.21 -9.20 1.79
CA ARG A 16 -4.10 -8.76 2.64
C ARG A 16 -3.60 -7.36 2.24
N PRO A 17 -2.88 -6.65 3.11
CA PRO A 17 -2.00 -5.54 2.69
C PRO A 17 -0.97 -6.05 1.69
N ALA A 18 -0.79 -5.31 0.60
CA ALA A 18 0.09 -5.70 -0.50
C ALA A 18 1.10 -4.61 -0.87
N ILE A 19 0.72 -3.34 -0.76
CA ILE A 19 1.61 -2.22 -1.04
C ILE A 19 1.49 -1.21 0.10
N LEU A 20 2.63 -0.77 0.63
CA LEU A 20 2.75 0.36 1.54
C LEU A 20 3.45 1.48 0.77
N SER A 21 2.71 2.54 0.43
CA SER A 21 3.28 3.70 -0.27
C SER A 21 3.53 4.84 0.71
N ILE A 22 4.75 5.35 0.76
CA ILE A 22 5.14 6.54 1.52
C ILE A 22 5.40 7.65 0.52
N ARG A 23 4.66 8.75 0.63
CA ARG A 23 4.77 9.89 -0.28
C ARG A 23 5.67 10.98 0.25
N PHE A 24 6.41 11.56 -0.68
CA PHE A 24 7.27 12.71 -0.49
C PHE A 24 6.93 13.75 -1.54
N THR A 25 7.01 15.01 -1.15
CA THR A 25 6.86 16.15 -2.06
C THR A 25 8.08 17.04 -1.99
N GLY A 26 8.61 17.42 -3.15
CA GLY A 26 9.73 18.35 -3.28
C GLY A 26 10.76 17.90 -4.31
N GLU A 27 11.95 18.47 -4.20
CA GLU A 27 13.05 18.20 -5.12
C GLU A 27 13.81 16.93 -4.75
N ASP A 28 14.31 16.24 -5.77
CA ASP A 28 15.17 15.08 -5.62
C ASP A 28 16.61 15.49 -5.36
N THR A 29 16.91 15.85 -4.11
CA THR A 29 18.27 16.22 -3.68
C THR A 29 18.85 15.15 -2.76
N PRO A 30 20.19 15.00 -2.68
CA PRO A 30 20.83 14.04 -1.78
C PRO A 30 20.42 14.19 -0.30
N ASP A 31 20.05 15.40 0.10
CA ASP A 31 19.63 15.72 1.45
C ASP A 31 18.11 15.59 1.70
N SER A 32 17.33 15.30 0.66
CA SER A 32 15.89 15.15 0.76
C SER A 32 15.48 13.97 1.66
N ALA A 33 14.32 14.08 2.29
CA ALA A 33 13.74 12.99 3.08
C ALA A 33 13.51 11.72 2.24
N TYR A 34 13.23 11.89 0.94
CA TYR A 34 13.07 10.80 -0.02
C TYR A 34 14.37 10.00 -0.19
N GLN A 35 15.49 10.67 -0.51
CA GLN A 35 16.79 10.02 -0.68
C GLN A 35 17.30 9.39 0.62
N LYS A 36 17.14 10.08 1.75
CA LYS A 36 17.49 9.55 3.08
C LYS A 36 16.68 8.30 3.43
N SER A 37 15.39 8.28 3.13
CA SER A 37 14.54 7.10 3.34
C SER A 37 14.94 5.95 2.43
N ALA A 38 15.24 6.21 1.16
CA ALA A 38 15.68 5.19 0.22
C ALA A 38 16.98 4.52 0.69
N MET A 39 17.96 5.31 1.15
CA MET A 39 19.21 4.81 1.72
C MET A 39 18.99 3.99 2.98
N LEU A 40 18.10 4.46 3.89
CA LEU A 40 17.73 3.73 5.10
C LEU A 40 17.16 2.35 4.75
N TYR A 41 16.14 2.30 3.88
CA TYR A 41 15.48 1.03 3.55
C TYR A 41 16.39 0.09 2.76
N ARG A 42 17.23 0.61 1.86
CA ARG A 42 18.27 -0.18 1.20
C ARG A 42 19.20 -0.85 2.22
N THR A 43 19.62 -0.10 3.23
CA THR A 43 20.52 -0.60 4.29
C THR A 43 19.84 -1.65 5.16
N VAL A 44 18.63 -1.36 5.64
CA VAL A 44 17.91 -2.24 6.57
C VAL A 44 17.40 -3.51 5.89
N LEU A 45 16.90 -3.40 4.66
CA LEU A 45 16.39 -4.55 3.90
C LEU A 45 17.51 -5.34 3.20
N GLY A 46 18.69 -4.74 3.05
CA GLY A 46 19.83 -5.36 2.36
C GLY A 46 19.54 -5.65 0.88
N THR A 47 18.65 -4.87 0.26
CA THR A 47 18.23 -5.04 -1.14
C THR A 47 18.23 -3.71 -1.87
N GLU A 48 18.61 -3.73 -3.14
CA GLU A 48 18.42 -2.58 -4.03
C GLU A 48 16.94 -2.38 -4.36
N PRO A 49 16.45 -1.13 -4.38
CA PRO A 49 15.10 -0.86 -4.84
C PRO A 49 14.99 -1.03 -6.36
N LYS A 50 13.81 -1.44 -6.82
CA LYS A 50 13.40 -1.20 -8.19
C LYS A 50 13.09 0.29 -8.36
N VAL A 51 13.68 0.91 -9.37
CA VAL A 51 13.40 2.31 -9.72
C VAL A 51 12.28 2.35 -10.74
N GLY A 52 11.29 3.22 -10.54
CA GLY A 52 10.22 3.46 -11.48
C GLY A 52 9.92 4.94 -11.65
N ARG A 53 9.38 5.31 -12.81
CA ARG A 53 8.98 6.68 -13.12
C ARG A 53 7.69 6.65 -13.93
N THR A 54 6.82 7.60 -13.62
CA THR A 54 5.61 7.90 -14.38
C THR A 54 5.64 9.37 -14.77
N ASP A 55 4.62 9.85 -15.47
CA ASP A 55 4.50 11.26 -15.84
C ASP A 55 4.43 12.19 -14.63
N ASN A 56 3.91 11.71 -13.50
CA ASN A 56 3.57 12.56 -12.34
C ASN A 56 4.47 12.35 -11.11
N TYR A 57 5.24 11.26 -11.06
CA TYR A 57 6.08 10.92 -9.92
C TYR A 57 7.15 9.90 -10.30
N GLN A 58 8.20 9.85 -9.49
CA GLN A 58 9.16 8.75 -9.49
C GLN A 58 9.06 7.96 -8.19
N TYR A 59 9.54 6.72 -8.20
CA TYR A 59 9.50 5.89 -7.00
C TYR A 59 10.65 4.90 -6.90
N TYR A 60 10.95 4.54 -5.65
CA TYR A 60 11.72 3.36 -5.28
C TYR A 60 10.77 2.31 -4.70
N ALA A 61 10.83 1.09 -5.20
CA ALA A 61 10.05 -0.03 -4.68
C ALA A 61 10.98 -1.11 -4.11
N PHE A 62 10.75 -1.44 -2.84
CA PHE A 62 11.42 -2.52 -2.12
C PHE A 62 10.45 -3.67 -1.92
N GLN A 63 10.96 -4.90 -1.90
CA GLN A 63 10.19 -6.05 -1.44
C GLN A 63 10.51 -6.31 0.03
N VAL A 64 9.49 -6.26 0.88
CA VAL A 64 9.60 -6.51 2.31
C VAL A 64 9.27 -7.98 2.58
N GLY A 65 10.17 -8.64 3.29
CA GLY A 65 10.06 -10.05 3.68
C GLY A 65 11.43 -10.73 3.66
N SER A 66 11.43 -12.06 3.69
CA SER A 66 12.68 -12.83 3.75
C SER A 66 13.45 -12.75 2.43
N ASN A 67 14.72 -12.33 2.48
CA ASN A 67 15.64 -12.46 1.34
C ASN A 67 15.99 -13.91 1.04
N ALA A 68 16.04 -14.76 2.09
CA ALA A 68 16.30 -16.19 1.95
C ALA A 68 15.10 -16.97 1.38
N GLU A 69 13.89 -16.45 1.57
CA GLU A 69 12.65 -17.08 1.10
C GLU A 69 11.81 -16.08 0.30
N PRO A 70 12.15 -15.83 -0.99
CA PRO A 70 11.46 -14.84 -1.82
C PRO A 70 9.95 -15.05 -1.94
N LYS A 71 9.46 -16.28 -1.73
CA LYS A 71 8.02 -16.61 -1.71
C LYS A 71 7.27 -16.08 -0.48
N LYS A 72 7.99 -15.65 0.56
CA LYS A 72 7.49 -15.00 1.78
C LYS A 72 7.68 -13.48 1.75
N ARG A 73 7.93 -12.91 0.56
CA ARG A 73 7.96 -11.46 0.37
C ARG A 73 6.55 -11.01 0.03
N ASP A 74 5.92 -10.42 1.02
CA ASP A 74 4.48 -10.27 1.04
C ASP A 74 4.05 -8.82 0.84
N ILE A 75 4.93 -7.84 1.00
CA ILE A 75 4.56 -6.43 0.90
C ILE A 75 5.57 -5.69 0.02
N GLU A 76 5.06 -4.92 -0.94
CA GLU A 76 5.86 -3.91 -1.63
C GLU A 76 5.89 -2.64 -0.78
N LEU A 77 7.07 -2.18 -0.39
CA LEU A 77 7.26 -0.83 0.16
C LEU A 77 7.64 0.10 -0.98
N ARG A 78 6.80 1.09 -1.26
CA ARG A 78 7.02 2.09 -2.30
C ARG A 78 7.29 3.46 -1.67
N LEU A 79 8.40 4.09 -2.03
CA LEU A 79 8.69 5.48 -1.73
C LEU A 79 8.37 6.28 -2.99
N GLU A 80 7.42 7.20 -2.94
CA GLU A 80 7.00 8.02 -4.10
C GLU A 80 7.46 9.46 -3.91
N LEU A 81 8.19 10.02 -4.88
CA LEU A 81 8.52 11.45 -4.92
C LEU A 81 7.73 12.15 -6.03
N ARG A 82 6.99 13.17 -5.62
CA ARG A 82 6.29 14.12 -6.51
C ARG A 82 6.96 15.49 -6.42
N ALA A 83 7.20 16.13 -7.57
CA ALA A 83 7.72 17.50 -7.58
C ALA A 83 6.75 18.48 -6.92
N THR A 84 5.46 18.33 -7.23
CA THR A 84 4.34 19.04 -6.61
C THR A 84 3.28 18.02 -6.22
N ASP A 85 2.69 18.18 -5.03
CA ASP A 85 1.57 17.38 -4.57
C ASP A 85 0.62 18.29 -3.77
N ASP A 86 -0.51 18.55 -4.38
CA ASP A 86 -1.64 19.35 -3.94
C ASP A 86 -2.86 18.47 -3.62
N THR A 87 -2.68 17.14 -3.64
CA THR A 87 -3.69 16.20 -3.23
C THR A 87 -3.74 16.06 -1.70
N PRO A 88 -4.85 15.58 -1.12
CA PRO A 88 -4.90 15.25 0.30
C PRO A 88 -3.93 14.13 0.74
N LEU A 89 -3.27 13.46 -0.22
CA LEU A 89 -2.26 12.41 0.01
C LEU A 89 -0.84 12.98 0.18
N LYS A 90 -0.66 14.29 0.06
CA LYS A 90 0.63 14.96 0.26
C LYS A 90 1.29 14.52 1.56
N ASN A 91 2.51 13.99 1.45
CA ASN A 91 3.30 13.48 2.58
C ASN A 91 2.55 12.47 3.46
N ARG A 92 1.67 11.65 2.86
CA ARG A 92 0.94 10.59 3.55
C ARG A 92 1.50 9.21 3.23
N THR A 93 1.20 8.28 4.13
CA THR A 93 1.36 6.85 3.88
C THR A 93 0.02 6.27 3.48
N VAL A 94 0.00 5.43 2.44
CA VAL A 94 -1.19 4.77 1.92
C VAL A 94 -0.96 3.26 1.93
N ILE A 95 -1.92 2.51 2.46
CA ILE A 95 -1.90 1.05 2.46
C ILE A 95 -2.83 0.56 1.37
N TYR A 96 -2.30 -0.16 0.37
CA TYR A 96 -3.10 -0.83 -0.64
C TYR A 96 -3.29 -2.30 -0.29
N TRP A 97 -4.54 -2.74 -0.37
CA TRP A 97 -4.94 -4.12 -0.19
C TRP A 97 -5.02 -4.86 -1.52
N GLU A 98 -4.63 -6.12 -1.52
CA GLU A 98 -4.91 -7.04 -2.62
C GLU A 98 -6.40 -7.38 -2.65
N ILE A 99 -7.03 -7.16 -3.81
CA ILE A 99 -8.43 -7.49 -4.04
C ILE A 99 -8.53 -8.77 -4.84
N TRP A 100 -9.44 -9.63 -4.42
CA TRP A 100 -9.83 -10.82 -5.17
C TRP A 100 -11.31 -10.75 -5.57
N PRO A 101 -11.70 -11.23 -6.77
CA PRO A 101 -10.82 -11.75 -7.83
C PRO A 101 -9.84 -10.71 -8.37
N ALA A 102 -8.59 -11.13 -8.60
CA ALA A 102 -7.56 -10.25 -9.15
C ALA A 102 -7.99 -9.77 -10.54
N LYS A 103 -7.56 -8.57 -10.94
CA LYS A 103 -7.89 -7.95 -12.23
C LYS A 103 -9.39 -7.83 -12.54
N ASN A 104 -10.26 -7.94 -11.53
CA ASN A 104 -11.70 -7.86 -11.72
C ASN A 104 -12.23 -6.45 -11.35
N PRO A 105 -12.70 -5.65 -12.33
CA PRO A 105 -13.21 -4.31 -12.06
C PRO A 105 -14.49 -4.31 -11.22
N ASP A 106 -15.34 -5.34 -11.35
CA ASP A 106 -16.55 -5.48 -10.54
C ASP A 106 -16.21 -5.76 -9.08
N ALA A 107 -15.12 -6.49 -8.82
CA ALA A 107 -14.63 -6.72 -7.46
C ALA A 107 -14.15 -5.42 -6.81
N THR A 108 -13.37 -4.63 -7.55
CA THR A 108 -12.95 -3.29 -7.12
C THR A 108 -14.14 -2.38 -6.85
N LYS A 109 -15.13 -2.37 -7.75
CA LYS A 109 -16.36 -1.59 -7.59
C LYS A 109 -17.14 -2.00 -6.33
N GLN A 110 -17.33 -3.29 -6.11
CA GLN A 110 -18.03 -3.81 -4.94
C GLN A 110 -17.35 -3.38 -3.63
N ILE A 111 -16.01 -3.50 -3.54
CA ILE A 111 -15.27 -3.08 -2.35
C ILE A 111 -15.39 -1.57 -2.11
N LYS A 112 -15.33 -0.74 -3.17
CA LYS A 112 -15.56 0.72 -3.04
C LYS A 112 -16.94 1.04 -2.48
N GLU A 113 -17.97 0.37 -2.99
CA GLU A 113 -19.36 0.54 -2.51
C GLU A 113 -19.51 0.11 -1.04
N ASP A 114 -18.89 -1.00 -0.64
CA ASP A 114 -18.93 -1.49 0.74
C ASP A 114 -18.18 -0.54 1.71
N LEU A 115 -17.04 0.03 1.30
CA LEU A 115 -16.32 1.02 2.09
C LEU A 115 -17.08 2.34 2.21
N SER A 116 -17.77 2.77 1.15
CA SER A 116 -18.61 3.98 1.16
C SER A 116 -19.75 3.87 2.19
N LYS A 117 -20.40 2.69 2.29
CA LYS A 117 -21.42 2.41 3.32
C LYS A 117 -20.89 2.53 4.75
N LEU A 118 -19.58 2.34 4.94
CA LEU A 118 -18.89 2.47 6.23
C LEU A 118 -18.37 3.91 6.49
N GLY A 119 -18.66 4.86 5.60
CA GLY A 119 -18.27 6.27 5.75
C GLY A 119 -16.91 6.62 5.14
N TYR A 120 -16.27 5.70 4.42
CA TYR A 120 -15.03 5.97 3.68
C TYR A 120 -15.37 6.56 2.31
N THR A 121 -15.72 7.85 2.28
CA THR A 121 -16.35 8.49 1.12
C THR A 121 -15.40 9.32 0.26
N ARG A 122 -14.17 9.60 0.75
CA ARG A 122 -13.18 10.35 -0.02
C ARG A 122 -12.45 9.43 -0.99
N VAL A 123 -13.09 9.07 -2.10
CA VAL A 123 -12.37 8.42 -3.21
C VAL A 123 -11.46 9.48 -3.82
N LEU A 124 -10.17 9.39 -3.53
CA LEU A 124 -9.18 10.15 -4.28
C LEU A 124 -8.89 9.33 -5.52
N GLU A 125 -9.40 9.79 -6.66
CA GLU A 125 -8.97 9.30 -7.97
C GLU A 125 -7.54 9.77 -8.19
N ASP A 126 -6.61 9.09 -7.52
CA ASP A 126 -5.22 9.35 -7.70
C ASP A 126 -4.76 8.75 -9.02
N ALA A 127 -4.51 9.63 -9.98
CA ALA A 127 -4.05 9.30 -11.32
C ALA A 127 -2.77 8.43 -11.32
N SER A 128 -1.98 8.40 -10.24
CA SER A 128 -0.72 7.64 -10.17
C SER A 128 -0.88 6.12 -10.15
N LEU A 129 -2.03 5.63 -9.66
CA LEU A 129 -2.32 4.20 -9.49
C LEU A 129 -3.66 3.78 -10.11
N ALA A 130 -4.46 4.75 -10.57
CA ALA A 130 -5.61 4.50 -11.44
C ALA A 130 -5.21 3.76 -12.72
N ALA A 131 -4.00 3.99 -13.25
CA ALA A 131 -3.44 3.26 -14.39
C ALA A 131 -3.29 1.75 -14.14
N GLU A 132 -3.20 1.33 -12.87
CA GLU A 132 -3.14 -0.07 -12.44
C GLU A 132 -4.50 -0.57 -11.92
N GLY A 133 -5.59 0.16 -12.14
CA GLY A 133 -6.94 -0.19 -11.65
C GLY A 133 -7.09 -0.09 -10.13
N SER A 134 -6.11 0.51 -9.45
CA SER A 134 -6.15 0.68 -8.00
C SER A 134 -6.99 1.90 -7.61
N PHE A 135 -7.40 1.98 -6.36
CA PHE A 135 -8.13 3.13 -5.82
C PHE A 135 -7.64 3.50 -4.43
N VAL A 136 -7.95 4.71 -3.98
CA VAL A 136 -7.73 5.18 -2.62
C VAL A 136 -9.04 5.74 -2.06
N VAL A 137 -9.38 5.34 -0.83
CA VAL A 137 -10.43 5.92 -0.01
C VAL A 137 -9.81 6.56 1.24
N GLY A 138 -10.39 7.68 1.69
CA GLY A 138 -10.05 8.30 2.96
C GLY A 138 -11.20 8.24 3.97
N ASP A 139 -10.87 8.23 5.25
CA ASP A 139 -11.83 8.40 6.35
C ASP A 139 -11.90 9.86 6.86
N SER A 140 -12.74 10.11 7.86
CA SER A 140 -12.89 11.43 8.50
C SER A 140 -11.66 11.86 9.32
N SER A 141 -10.79 10.92 9.67
CA SER A 141 -9.57 11.15 10.44
C SER A 141 -8.34 11.39 9.54
N ASN A 142 -8.54 11.45 8.21
CA ASN A 142 -7.49 11.58 7.20
C ASN A 142 -6.51 10.39 7.15
N TYR A 143 -6.98 9.18 7.49
CA TYR A 143 -6.30 7.94 7.11
C TYR A 143 -6.72 7.54 5.70
N PHE A 144 -5.76 7.00 4.94
CA PHE A 144 -5.96 6.64 3.54
C PHE A 144 -5.65 5.16 3.31
N PHE A 145 -6.60 4.47 2.69
CA PHE A 145 -6.52 3.06 2.36
C PHE A 145 -6.82 2.91 0.87
N GLY A 146 -6.22 1.92 0.24
CA GLY A 146 -6.45 1.65 -1.15
C GLY A 146 -6.71 0.19 -1.42
N GLY A 147 -7.24 -0.09 -2.59
CA GLY A 147 -7.35 -1.44 -3.12
C GLY A 147 -6.59 -1.51 -4.43
N SER A 148 -5.82 -2.57 -4.63
CA SER A 148 -5.10 -2.87 -5.86
C SER A 148 -5.56 -4.23 -6.40
N PRO A 149 -6.17 -4.28 -7.59
CA PRO A 149 -6.50 -5.54 -8.26
C PRO A 149 -5.28 -6.13 -9.00
N ASN A 150 -4.17 -5.40 -9.05
CA ASN A 150 -2.97 -5.71 -9.85
C ASN A 150 -1.73 -5.78 -8.96
N VAL A 151 -1.77 -6.67 -7.98
CA VAL A 151 -0.61 -6.95 -7.14
C VAL A 151 0.28 -7.97 -7.86
N ASN A 152 1.50 -7.56 -8.20
CA ASN A 152 2.46 -8.44 -8.85
C ASN A 152 3.25 -9.32 -7.86
N PHE A 153 3.09 -9.13 -6.54
CA PHE A 153 3.99 -9.71 -5.53
C PHE A 153 3.33 -10.17 -4.21
N PRO A 154 3.69 -11.38 -3.71
CA PRO A 154 4.32 -12.44 -4.49
C PRO A 154 3.34 -12.84 -5.62
N PRO A 155 3.84 -13.35 -6.77
CA PRO A 155 2.95 -13.81 -7.83
C PRO A 155 1.97 -14.80 -7.21
N HIS A 156 0.66 -14.60 -7.44
CA HIS A 156 -0.36 -15.47 -6.88
C HIS A 156 0.03 -16.94 -7.15
N PHE A 157 0.34 -17.68 -6.09
CA PHE A 157 0.23 -19.13 -6.12
C PHE A 157 -1.27 -19.43 -6.07
N VAL A 158 -1.91 -19.42 -7.24
CA VAL A 158 -3.25 -20.00 -7.39
C VAL A 158 -3.07 -21.52 -7.41
N GLU A 159 -2.68 -22.11 -6.28
CA GLU A 159 -3.20 -23.42 -5.96
C GLU A 159 -4.50 -23.15 -5.22
N GLU A 160 -5.62 -23.45 -5.87
CA GLU A 160 -6.90 -23.62 -5.21
C GLU A 160 -6.70 -24.58 -4.04
N ARG A 161 -6.52 -24.05 -2.83
CA ARG A 161 -6.74 -24.84 -1.62
C ARG A 161 -8.24 -25.02 -1.46
N GLU A 162 -8.80 -25.90 -2.27
CA GLU A 162 -9.94 -26.69 -1.84
C GLU A 162 -9.55 -27.34 -0.50
N GLY A 163 -10.22 -26.92 0.58
CA GLY A 163 -10.27 -27.72 1.80
C GLY A 163 -9.33 -27.42 2.97
N PHE A 164 -8.78 -26.21 3.15
CA PHE A 164 -8.16 -25.88 4.45
C PHE A 164 -9.19 -25.23 5.40
N PHE A 165 -9.83 -26.09 6.20
CA PHE A 165 -10.65 -25.68 7.34
C PHE A 165 -9.86 -24.75 8.27
N ALA A 166 -10.57 -23.72 8.74
CA ALA A 166 -10.07 -22.73 9.67
C ALA A 166 -9.53 -23.40 10.95
N THR A 167 -8.23 -23.27 11.18
CA THR A 167 -7.69 -23.24 12.54
C THR A 167 -7.35 -21.79 12.82
N ALA A 168 -8.21 -21.12 13.59
CA ALA A 168 -7.94 -19.81 14.14
C ALA A 168 -6.57 -19.85 14.85
N SER A 169 -5.60 -19.11 14.34
CA SER A 169 -4.31 -18.90 14.99
C SER A 169 -4.26 -17.45 15.50
N PRO A 170 -3.84 -17.22 16.76
CA PRO A 170 -4.15 -16.02 17.54
C PRO A 170 -3.23 -14.84 17.22
N ILE A 171 -3.07 -14.48 15.95
CA ILE A 171 -2.34 -13.27 15.54
C ILE A 171 -3.32 -12.08 15.49
N ALA A 172 -4.14 -11.96 16.53
CA ALA A 172 -4.88 -10.73 16.85
C ALA A 172 -4.03 -9.77 17.72
N GLY A 173 -2.80 -10.17 18.08
CA GLY A 173 -1.93 -9.41 18.98
C GLY A 173 -0.94 -8.44 18.32
N LEU A 174 -0.80 -8.43 16.98
CA LEU A 174 0.21 -7.59 16.32
C LEU A 174 -0.28 -6.17 15.94
N LEU A 175 -1.56 -5.86 16.15
CA LEU A 175 -2.16 -4.55 15.85
C LEU A 175 -2.18 -3.58 17.03
N LEU A 176 -1.55 -3.91 18.16
CA LEU A 176 -1.49 -3.04 19.35
C LEU A 176 -0.06 -2.74 19.86
N GLY A 177 0.97 -3.19 19.14
CA GLY A 177 2.36 -3.20 19.64
C GLY A 177 3.43 -2.57 18.75
N LEU A 178 3.09 -1.99 17.59
CA LEU A 178 4.08 -1.24 16.80
C LEU A 178 4.10 0.21 17.24
N ALA A 179 5.02 0.43 18.18
CA ALA A 179 5.64 1.68 18.59
C ALA A 179 6.02 2.60 17.40
N VAL A 180 5.05 3.31 16.82
CA VAL A 180 5.29 4.48 15.95
C VAL A 180 5.10 5.80 16.73
N GLY A 181 5.14 5.72 18.06
CA GLY A 181 4.94 6.84 19.00
C GLY A 181 5.99 7.95 18.98
N PRO A 182 7.29 7.75 18.67
CA PRO A 182 8.25 8.86 18.74
C PRO A 182 8.78 9.39 17.42
N LEU A 183 8.46 8.83 16.24
CA LEU A 183 9.04 9.31 14.97
C LEU A 183 8.22 10.39 14.24
N VAL A 184 6.99 10.69 14.68
CA VAL A 184 6.17 11.77 14.10
C VAL A 184 6.23 13.07 14.93
N LEU A 185 6.75 13.05 16.17
CA LEU A 185 6.91 14.26 16.99
C LEU A 185 8.24 14.99 16.79
N GLY A 186 9.21 14.42 16.07
CA GLY A 186 10.49 15.07 15.76
C GLY A 186 10.43 16.18 14.70
N ALA A 187 9.33 16.27 13.93
CA ALA A 187 9.19 17.24 12.84
C ALA A 187 8.38 18.51 13.20
N LEU A 188 7.92 18.65 14.45
CA LEU A 188 7.17 19.83 14.93
C LEU A 188 7.93 20.67 15.98
N GLY A 189 9.18 20.33 16.30
CA GLY A 189 9.98 20.97 17.36
C GLY A 189 11.01 22.02 16.93
N LEU A 190 11.27 22.24 15.63
CA LEU A 190 12.34 23.15 15.16
C LEU A 190 11.88 24.52 14.67
N LEU A 191 10.65 24.95 14.98
CA LEU A 191 10.10 26.26 14.55
C LEU A 191 9.89 27.30 15.67
N ARG A 192 10.48 27.10 16.86
CA ARG A 192 10.52 28.15 17.90
C ARG A 192 11.91 28.26 18.52
N GLY A 193 12.76 29.11 17.96
CA GLY A 193 14.07 29.37 18.58
C GLY A 193 15.08 30.21 17.81
N SER A 194 14.69 31.25 17.07
CA SER A 194 15.64 32.30 16.69
C SER A 194 14.98 33.68 16.64
N ARG A 195 14.69 34.21 17.84
CA ARG A 195 14.73 35.66 18.08
C ARG A 195 15.72 35.88 19.22
N ARG A 196 16.93 36.28 18.87
CA ARG A 196 17.70 37.32 19.55
C ARG A 196 18.42 38.11 18.48
#